data_AF-A0A645BDH2-F1
#
_entry.id   AF-A0A645BDH2-F1
#
_cell.length_a   1.000
_cell.length_b   1.000
_cell.length_c   1.000
_cell.angle_alpha   90.00
_cell.angle_beta   90.00
_cell.angle_gamma   90.00
#
_symmetry.space_group_name_H-M   'P 1'
#
loop_
_entity.id
_entity.type
_entity.pdbx_description
1 polymer ?
#
loop_
_entity_poly.entity_id
_entity_poly.type
_entity_poly.pdbx_seq_one_letter_code
_entity_poly.pdbx_strand_id
1 'polypeptide(L)'
;MRKEVSERLREALAQSGEEARRICVGAPIAAFARGDNCSVPDDAAIASAAGAASSSLSLDCTVSILHNFFDGNFYAFLPVSQIKGSDLESVLSRSRAALEKYLTEQAALMGFKDVSAGISEEYEYIGREKCLSSLAAITLSGKVIVHNV
;
A
#
# COMPACT_ATOMS: atom_id res chain seq x y z
N MET A 1 -7.00 33.40 -6.58
CA MET A 1 -7.79 32.32 -5.93
C MET A 1 -8.73 31.56 -6.86
N ARG A 2 -9.98 31.97 -7.19
CA ARG A 2 -10.90 31.07 -7.95
C ARG A 2 -10.39 30.68 -9.35
N LYS A 3 -9.97 31.66 -10.16
CA LYS A 3 -9.39 31.39 -11.51
C LYS A 3 -8.11 30.57 -11.44
N GLU A 4 -7.30 30.82 -10.43
CA GLU A 4 -5.99 30.20 -10.23
C GLU A 4 -6.09 28.73 -9.81
N VAL A 5 -7.06 28.37 -8.97
CA VAL A 5 -7.34 26.97 -8.62
C VAL A 5 -7.88 26.21 -9.83
N SER A 6 -8.79 26.82 -10.61
CA SER A 6 -9.32 26.23 -11.83
C SER A 6 -8.24 26.03 -12.91
N GLU A 7 -7.32 26.97 -13.09
CA GLU A 7 -6.21 26.82 -14.06
C GLU A 7 -5.22 25.73 -13.63
N ARG A 8 -4.82 25.70 -12.35
CA ARG A 8 -3.95 24.63 -11.82
C ARG A 8 -4.57 23.23 -11.98
N LEU A 9 -5.88 23.11 -11.77
CA LEU A 9 -6.58 21.85 -11.95
C LEU A 9 -6.61 21.44 -13.44
N ARG A 10 -6.81 22.41 -14.33
CA ARG A 10 -6.83 22.20 -15.79
C ARG A 10 -5.46 21.79 -16.33
N GLU A 11 -4.38 22.39 -15.82
CA GLU A 11 -3.01 22.04 -16.17
C GLU A 11 -2.62 20.64 -15.68
N ALA A 12 -2.98 20.29 -14.43
CA ALA A 12 -2.73 18.96 -13.87
C ALA A 12 -3.44 17.85 -14.67
N LEU A 13 -4.67 18.12 -15.14
CA LEU A 13 -5.44 17.19 -15.96
C LEU A 13 -4.93 17.10 -17.41
N ALA A 14 -4.43 18.19 -17.99
CA ALA A 14 -3.84 18.16 -19.32
C ALA A 14 -2.55 17.32 -19.36
N GLN A 15 -1.83 17.23 -18.23
CA GLN A 15 -0.61 16.43 -18.09
C GLN A 15 -0.89 14.93 -17.93
N SER A 16 -2.09 14.52 -17.51
CA SER A 16 -2.43 13.10 -17.30
C SER A 16 -2.83 12.37 -18.58
N GLY A 17 -3.08 13.08 -19.69
CA GLY A 17 -3.39 12.48 -20.99
C GLY A 17 -4.75 11.78 -21.11
N GLU A 18 -5.58 11.82 -20.07
CA GLU A 18 -6.91 11.21 -20.05
C GLU A 18 -8.00 12.27 -20.25
N GLU A 19 -8.88 12.08 -21.24
CA GLU A 19 -10.21 12.73 -21.26
C GLU A 19 -11.12 12.05 -20.21
N ALA A 20 -10.73 12.13 -18.93
CA ALA A 20 -11.45 11.49 -17.85
C ALA A 20 -12.79 12.21 -17.61
N ARG A 21 -13.90 11.45 -17.60
CA ARG A 21 -15.19 11.92 -17.08
C ARG A 21 -14.98 12.43 -15.66
N ARG A 22 -15.28 13.71 -15.44
CA ARG A 22 -15.08 14.37 -14.15
C ARG A 22 -16.25 14.04 -13.23
N ILE A 23 -15.97 13.55 -12.03
CA ILE A 23 -16.96 13.36 -10.96
C ILE A 23 -16.69 14.41 -9.88
N CYS A 24 -17.67 15.25 -9.61
CA CYS A 24 -17.57 16.37 -8.68
C CYS A 24 -18.31 16.04 -7.39
N VAL A 25 -17.58 16.00 -6.27
CA VAL A 25 -18.10 15.63 -4.94
C VAL A 25 -17.66 16.60 -3.84
N GLY A 26 -18.26 16.48 -2.65
CA GLY A 26 -18.02 17.31 -1.47
C GLY A 26 -18.98 18.50 -1.36
N ALA A 27 -19.27 18.98 -0.15
CA ALA A 27 -19.95 20.26 0.00
C ALA A 27 -18.92 21.40 -0.14
N PRO A 28 -19.23 22.51 -0.85
CA PRO A 28 -20.52 22.90 -1.45
C PRO A 28 -20.59 22.72 -2.99
N ILE A 29 -20.31 21.53 -3.55
CA ILE A 29 -20.09 21.32 -5.00
C ILE A 29 -21.26 21.72 -5.92
N ALA A 30 -22.50 21.65 -5.45
CA ALA A 30 -23.69 22.03 -6.23
C ALA A 30 -23.66 23.49 -6.73
N ALA A 31 -22.91 24.37 -6.04
CA ALA A 31 -22.73 25.76 -6.43
C ALA A 31 -21.62 25.98 -7.47
N PHE A 32 -20.77 24.98 -7.73
CA PHE A 32 -19.54 25.13 -8.53
C PHE A 32 -19.46 24.21 -9.76
N ALA A 33 -20.23 23.12 -9.80
CA ALA A 33 -20.10 22.10 -10.86
C ALA A 33 -20.73 22.45 -12.23
N ARG A 34 -21.57 23.50 -12.32
CA ARG A 34 -22.34 23.80 -13.55
C ARG A 34 -21.51 24.30 -14.74
N GLY A 35 -20.21 24.55 -14.58
CA GLY A 35 -19.36 25.14 -15.62
C GLY A 35 -18.39 24.20 -16.35
N ASP A 36 -18.11 23.01 -15.82
CA ASP A 36 -16.87 22.28 -16.13
C ASP A 36 -17.06 20.84 -16.65
N ASN A 37 -18.21 20.55 -17.29
CA ASN A 37 -18.49 19.25 -17.91
C ASN A 37 -18.28 18.07 -16.92
N CYS A 38 -18.85 18.23 -15.73
CA CYS A 38 -18.66 17.34 -14.59
C CYS A 38 -19.99 16.67 -14.19
N SER A 39 -19.97 15.38 -13.90
CA SER A 39 -21.11 14.68 -13.27
C SER A 39 -21.10 14.90 -11.76
N VAL A 40 -22.25 15.26 -11.21
CA VAL A 40 -22.47 15.40 -9.76
C VAL A 40 -23.42 14.30 -9.32
N PRO A 41 -22.96 13.29 -8.56
CA PRO A 41 -23.83 12.27 -7.98
C PRO A 41 -24.80 12.87 -6.96
N ASP A 42 -25.96 12.24 -6.75
CA ASP A 42 -26.95 12.69 -5.77
C ASP A 42 -26.37 12.74 -4.34
N ASP A 43 -25.50 11.77 -4.00
CA ASP A 43 -24.82 11.67 -2.70
C ASP A 43 -23.49 12.45 -2.64
N ALA A 44 -23.25 13.39 -3.56
CA ALA A 44 -22.00 14.12 -3.67
C ALA A 44 -21.55 14.77 -2.34
N ALA A 45 -22.49 15.28 -1.53
CA ALA A 45 -22.18 15.91 -0.26
C ALA A 45 -21.55 14.95 0.77
N ILE A 46 -21.85 13.65 0.67
CA ILE A 46 -21.38 12.61 1.59
C ILE A 46 -20.40 11.63 0.92
N ALA A 47 -19.96 11.89 -0.31
CA ALA A 47 -19.16 10.95 -1.09
C ALA A 47 -17.88 10.48 -0.36
N SER A 48 -17.24 11.34 0.44
CA SER A 48 -16.08 10.95 1.25
C SER A 48 -16.45 9.93 2.33
N ALA A 49 -17.60 10.11 3.00
CA ALA A 49 -18.11 9.17 3.99
C ALA A 49 -18.57 7.86 3.34
N ALA A 50 -19.25 7.94 2.20
CA ALA A 50 -19.65 6.77 1.42
C ALA A 50 -18.43 5.99 0.92
N GLY A 51 -17.39 6.68 0.43
CA GLY A 51 -16.12 6.10 0.02
C GLY A 51 -15.43 5.36 1.18
N ALA A 52 -15.31 6.02 2.34
CA ALA A 52 -14.75 5.40 3.54
C ALA A 52 -15.59 4.21 4.07
N ALA A 53 -16.91 4.26 3.98
CA ALA A 53 -17.78 3.14 4.35
C ALA A 53 -17.70 1.97 3.36
N SER A 54 -17.47 2.27 2.07
CA SER A 54 -17.35 1.26 1.01
C SER A 54 -15.94 0.65 0.91
N SER A 55 -14.94 1.26 1.55
CA SER A 55 -13.56 0.79 1.47
C SER A 55 -13.36 -0.53 2.20
N SER A 56 -12.67 -1.47 1.57
CA SER A 56 -12.10 -2.62 2.27
C SER A 56 -11.06 -2.13 3.28
N LEU A 57 -11.07 -2.68 4.49
CA LEU A 57 -9.99 -2.45 5.44
C LEU A 57 -8.74 -3.22 4.98
N SER A 58 -7.61 -2.53 4.85
CA SER A 58 -6.31 -3.16 4.68
C SER A 58 -5.36 -2.84 5.83
N LEU A 59 -4.58 -3.84 6.22
CA LEU A 59 -3.44 -3.69 7.11
C LEU A 59 -2.18 -4.01 6.33
N ASP A 60 -1.29 -3.03 6.23
CA ASP A 60 -0.07 -3.13 5.45
C ASP A 60 1.15 -3.05 6.38
N CYS A 61 2.10 -3.97 6.23
CA CYS A 61 3.33 -3.99 7.00
C CYS A 61 4.51 -4.38 6.11
N THR A 62 5.55 -3.54 6.11
CA THR A 62 6.77 -3.77 5.35
C THR A 62 7.93 -4.06 6.28
N VAL A 63 8.70 -5.10 5.96
CA VAL A 63 9.91 -5.51 6.70
C VAL A 63 11.05 -5.73 5.73
N SER A 64 12.27 -5.52 6.21
CA SER A 64 13.48 -5.71 5.41
C SER A 64 14.32 -6.86 5.96
N ILE A 65 14.83 -7.67 5.04
CA ILE A 65 15.88 -8.66 5.28
C ILE A 65 17.17 -8.09 4.70
N LEU A 66 18.17 -7.85 5.54
CA LEU A 66 19.46 -7.30 5.12
C LEU A 66 20.50 -8.42 5.04
N HIS A 67 21.26 -8.46 3.96
CA HIS A 67 22.44 -9.30 3.85
C HIS A 67 23.65 -8.57 4.41
N ASN A 68 24.27 -9.13 5.43
CA ASN A 68 25.52 -8.63 5.96
C ASN A 68 26.71 -9.34 5.28
N PHE A 69 27.38 -8.65 4.38
CA PHE A 69 28.54 -9.18 3.66
C PHE A 69 29.75 -9.47 4.55
N PHE A 70 29.82 -8.90 5.76
CA PHE A 70 30.94 -9.15 6.67
C PHE A 70 30.89 -10.53 7.30
N ASP A 71 29.69 -11.02 7.66
CA ASP A 71 29.50 -12.31 8.33
C ASP A 71 28.70 -13.33 7.51
N GLY A 72 28.25 -12.95 6.31
CA GLY A 72 27.49 -13.79 5.38
C GLY A 72 26.08 -14.14 5.85
N ASN A 73 25.56 -13.47 6.89
CA ASN A 73 24.23 -13.74 7.41
C ASN A 73 23.18 -12.77 6.86
N PHE A 74 21.95 -13.26 6.80
CA PHE A 74 20.74 -12.49 6.57
C PHE A 74 20.08 -12.15 7.90
N TYR A 75 19.60 -10.92 8.00
CA TYR A 75 18.96 -10.36 9.19
C TYR A 75 17.60 -9.80 8.81
N ALA A 76 16.53 -10.42 9.29
CA ALA A 76 15.18 -9.90 9.15
C ALA A 76 14.76 -9.15 10.43
N PHE A 77 14.35 -7.91 10.27
CA PHE A 77 13.85 -7.06 11.36
C PHE A 77 12.32 -7.05 11.31
N LEU A 78 11.69 -7.89 12.12
CA LEU A 78 10.24 -8.05 12.17
C LEU A 78 9.64 -7.17 13.28
N PRO A 79 8.33 -6.89 13.26
CA PRO A 79 7.71 -6.01 14.25
C PRO A 79 7.88 -6.44 15.71
N VAL A 80 7.99 -7.75 15.96
CA VAL A 80 8.05 -8.33 17.31
C VAL A 80 9.27 -9.21 17.56
N SER A 81 10.14 -9.41 16.56
CA SER A 81 11.29 -10.29 16.67
C SER A 81 12.37 -9.99 15.65
N GLN A 82 13.52 -10.65 15.79
CA GLN A 82 14.58 -10.64 14.80
C GLN A 82 14.89 -12.07 14.38
N ILE A 83 15.05 -12.30 13.07
CA ILE A 83 15.51 -13.58 12.54
C ILE A 83 16.90 -13.39 11.94
N LYS A 84 17.80 -14.31 12.26
CA LYS A 84 19.17 -14.37 11.72
C LYS A 84 19.42 -15.76 11.15
N GLY A 85 20.13 -15.84 10.03
CA GLY A 85 20.66 -17.09 9.50
C GLY A 85 21.53 -16.89 8.26
N SER A 86 22.38 -17.87 7.95
CA SER A 86 23.22 -17.87 6.74
C SER A 86 22.52 -18.44 5.51
N ASP A 87 21.42 -19.18 5.72
CA ASP A 87 20.60 -19.73 4.63
C ASP A 87 19.44 -18.78 4.30
N LEU A 88 19.47 -18.23 3.09
CA LEU A 88 18.49 -17.24 2.64
C LEU A 88 17.07 -17.81 2.65
N GLU A 89 16.86 -19.01 2.09
CA GLU A 89 15.53 -19.58 1.94
C GLU A 89 14.86 -19.83 3.29
N SER A 90 15.62 -20.33 4.27
CA SER A 90 15.14 -20.48 5.65
C SER A 90 14.79 -19.14 6.29
N VAL A 91 15.64 -18.12 6.16
CA VAL A 91 15.37 -16.79 6.72
C VAL A 91 14.13 -16.17 6.07
N LEU A 92 14.02 -16.26 4.74
CA LEU A 92 12.90 -15.73 3.97
C LEU A 92 11.58 -16.42 4.35
N SER A 93 11.55 -17.76 4.36
CA SER A 93 10.39 -18.55 4.74
C SER A 93 9.88 -18.21 6.14
N ARG A 94 10.77 -18.17 7.14
CA ARG A 94 10.40 -17.83 8.51
C ARG A 94 9.95 -16.38 8.66
N SER A 95 10.54 -15.47 7.89
CA SER A 95 10.16 -14.05 7.90
C SER A 95 8.77 -13.84 7.30
N ARG A 96 8.43 -14.52 6.20
CA ARG A 96 7.07 -14.53 5.62
C ARG A 96 6.05 -15.02 6.65
N ALA A 97 6.29 -16.19 7.25
CA ALA A 97 5.37 -16.77 8.23
C ALA A 97 5.18 -15.85 9.46
N ALA A 98 6.25 -15.20 9.93
CA ALA A 98 6.17 -14.27 11.05
C ALA A 98 5.40 -12.98 10.70
N LEU A 99 5.60 -12.44 9.48
CA LEU A 99 4.87 -11.28 8.99
C LEU A 99 3.37 -11.57 8.80
N GLU A 100 3.05 -12.70 8.19
CA GLU A 100 1.68 -13.17 8.00
C GLU A 100 0.96 -13.36 9.34
N LYS A 101 1.62 -14.03 10.29
CA LYS A 101 1.11 -14.20 11.64
C LYS A 101 0.85 -12.85 12.31
N TYR A 102 1.81 -11.93 12.27
CA TYR A 102 1.67 -10.60 12.86
C TYR A 102 0.46 -9.87 12.30
N LEU A 103 0.32 -9.80 10.97
CA LEU A 103 -0.79 -9.10 10.32
C LEU A 103 -2.16 -9.72 10.66
N THR A 104 -2.23 -11.05 10.69
CA THR A 104 -3.46 -11.78 11.05
C THR A 104 -3.84 -11.55 12.51
N GLU A 105 -2.87 -11.56 13.42
CA GLU A 105 -3.07 -11.26 14.84
C GLU A 105 -3.54 -9.81 15.05
N GLN A 106 -2.97 -8.84 14.33
CA GLN A 106 -3.43 -7.45 14.38
C GLN A 106 -4.88 -7.32 13.88
N ALA A 107 -5.24 -8.00 12.79
CA ALA A 107 -6.62 -7.98 12.30
C ALA A 107 -7.60 -8.60 13.31
N ALA A 108 -7.20 -9.71 13.97
CA ALA A 108 -7.99 -10.35 15.01
C ALA A 108 -8.19 -9.44 16.24
N LEU A 109 -7.16 -8.69 16.66
CA LEU A 109 -7.27 -7.71 17.75
C LEU A 109 -8.24 -6.58 17.43
N MET A 110 -8.42 -6.24 16.15
CA MET A 110 -9.41 -5.27 15.67
C MET A 110 -10.81 -5.89 15.50
N GLY A 111 -10.98 -7.20 15.76
CA GLY A 111 -12.26 -7.90 15.71
C GLY A 111 -12.56 -8.61 14.38
N PHE A 112 -11.62 -8.62 13.42
CA PHE A 112 -11.81 -9.27 12.12
C PHE A 112 -11.35 -10.73 12.18
N LYS A 113 -12.22 -11.66 11.75
CA LYS A 113 -11.96 -13.11 11.82
C LYS A 113 -11.68 -13.73 10.46
N ASP A 114 -12.31 -13.23 9.41
CA ASP A 114 -12.15 -13.72 8.03
C ASP A 114 -11.27 -12.75 7.25
N VAL A 115 -9.98 -13.06 7.26
CA VAL A 115 -8.94 -12.24 6.62
C VAL A 115 -8.09 -13.07 5.68
N SER A 116 -7.66 -12.47 4.58
CA SER A 116 -6.65 -13.05 3.69
C SER A 116 -5.37 -12.21 3.74
N ALA A 117 -4.24 -12.87 3.95
CA ALA A 117 -2.93 -12.24 3.92
C ALA A 117 -2.24 -12.53 2.57
N GLY A 118 -1.63 -11.51 1.98
CA GLY A 118 -0.74 -11.63 0.84
C GLY A 118 0.60 -10.99 1.19
N ILE A 119 1.71 -11.61 0.76
CA ILE A 119 3.05 -11.06 0.92
C ILE A 119 3.68 -10.96 -0.46
N SER A 120 4.16 -9.77 -0.80
CA SER A 120 4.99 -9.54 -1.99
C SER A 120 6.45 -9.33 -1.58
N GLU A 121 7.36 -9.69 -2.48
CA GLU A 121 8.79 -9.51 -2.30
C GLU A 121 9.39 -8.61 -3.37
N GLU A 122 10.32 -7.77 -2.92
CA GLU A 122 11.20 -7.02 -3.79
C GLU A 122 12.65 -7.30 -3.41
N TYR A 123 13.48 -7.60 -4.41
CA TYR A 123 14.88 -7.98 -4.22
C TYR A 123 15.79 -6.85 -4.69
N GLU A 124 16.69 -6.41 -3.82
CA GLU A 124 17.67 -5.37 -4.10
C GLU A 124 19.07 -5.99 -4.21
N TYR A 125 19.78 -5.68 -5.29
CA TYR A 125 21.12 -6.18 -5.57
C TYR A 125 22.12 -5.02 -5.73
N ILE A 126 23.34 -5.22 -5.26
CA ILE A 126 24.46 -4.32 -5.48
C ILE A 126 25.04 -4.58 -6.89
N GLY A 127 25.09 -3.53 -7.70
CA GLY A 127 25.64 -3.61 -9.06
C GLY A 127 24.65 -4.21 -10.06
N ARG A 128 25.16 -4.66 -11.21
CA ARG A 128 24.32 -5.14 -12.32
C ARG A 128 23.99 -6.63 -12.26
N GLU A 129 24.80 -7.40 -11.55
CA GLU A 129 24.65 -8.85 -11.46
C GLU A 129 23.59 -9.19 -10.42
N LYS A 130 22.62 -10.05 -10.78
CA LYS A 130 21.54 -10.47 -9.89
C LYS A 130 21.80 -11.89 -9.38
N CYS A 131 22.69 -12.01 -8.40
CA CYS A 131 23.07 -13.28 -7.78
C CYS A 131 23.11 -13.15 -6.25
N LEU A 132 23.23 -14.28 -5.54
CA LEU A 132 23.21 -14.26 -4.06
C LEU A 132 24.34 -13.42 -3.47
N SER A 133 25.53 -13.46 -4.06
CA SER A 133 26.69 -12.69 -3.61
C SER A 133 26.57 -11.19 -3.84
N SER A 134 25.61 -10.73 -4.66
CA SER A 134 25.29 -9.32 -4.84
C SER A 134 23.99 -8.91 -4.15
N LEU A 135 23.23 -9.84 -3.57
CA LEU A 135 21.97 -9.54 -2.90
C LEU A 135 22.23 -8.66 -1.68
N ALA A 136 21.66 -7.45 -1.65
CA ALA A 136 21.81 -6.47 -0.59
C ALA A 136 20.69 -6.60 0.44
N ALA A 137 19.46 -6.64 -0.05
CA ALA A 137 18.27 -6.66 0.77
C ALA A 137 17.09 -7.34 0.06
N ILE A 138 16.14 -7.80 0.86
CA ILE A 138 14.80 -8.19 0.41
C ILE A 138 13.79 -7.40 1.22
N THR A 139 12.86 -6.75 0.55
CA THR A 139 11.71 -6.11 1.17
C THR A 139 10.52 -7.04 1.08
N LEU A 140 9.94 -7.40 2.22
CA LEU A 140 8.66 -8.09 2.30
C LEU A 140 7.57 -7.07 2.60
N SER A 141 6.59 -6.97 1.71
CA SER A 141 5.40 -6.15 1.93
C SER A 141 4.20 -7.07 2.13
N GLY A 142 3.75 -7.17 3.36
CA GLY A 142 2.57 -7.94 3.74
C GLY A 142 1.34 -7.04 3.75
N LYS A 143 0.24 -7.57 3.23
CA LYS A 143 -1.08 -6.94 3.22
C LYS A 143 -2.12 -7.92 3.70
N VAL A 144 -2.95 -7.53 4.65
CA VAL A 144 -4.18 -8.25 4.99
C VAL A 144 -5.37 -7.52 4.40
N ILE A 145 -6.24 -8.27 3.72
CA ILE A 145 -7.55 -7.81 3.23
C ILE A 145 -8.62 -8.42 4.13
N VAL A 146 -9.44 -7.55 4.72
CA VAL A 146 -10.62 -7.98 5.46
C VAL A 146 -11.75 -8.24 4.48
N HIS A 147 -12.34 -9.44 4.55
CA HIS A 147 -13.57 -9.74 3.84
C HIS A 147 -14.75 -9.29 4.72
N ASN A 148 -15.60 -8.40 4.20
CA ASN A 148 -16.80 -8.00 4.93
C ASN A 148 -17.71 -9.20 5.15
N VAL A 149 -18.18 -9.34 6.39
CA VAL A 149 -19.27 -10.21 6.84
C VAL A 149 -20.61 -9.59 6.46
#